data_AF-L5N4R6-F1
#
_entry.id   AF-L5N4R6-F1
#
_cell.length_a   1.000
_cell.length_b   1.000
_cell.length_c   1.000
_cell.angle_alpha   90.00
_cell.angle_beta   90.00
_cell.angle_gamma   90.00
#
_symmetry.space_group_name_H-M   'P 1'
#
loop_
_entity.id
_entity.type
_entity.pdbx_description
1 polymer ?
#
loop_
_entity_poly.entity_id
_entity_poly.type
_entity_poly.pdbx_seq_one_letter_code
_entity_poly.pdbx_strand_id
1 'polypeptide(L)'
;MTVTERSLLKEEADCLQFLQKQHPEEVDRFLEYLPEGRRGIMKKLSDAYFRENIDGAYEKAAAIPVKTEGGQLNRAVLPSMYNGLQGYDFQPELTYRAVTFGTYGVMFAIDGESAFQRVHTTGEVVYFDAGSYRPVETASELSRLLFSREKYPNVDTFLRELNNGAANLTLALMNQEQWATSVREEAAGRTSTIEYALSHFREPSLFFEQLVTDGHHLHPGAKTKLGLSYADLLRYSPEFRQSFALRFVAVRQHRVIKTTQASLLADCYPECLQEAGKELAARGLPAQDYEILPVHPWQFEHAIPDIYKEECASGDVVLLPGTVLPVDATSSFRTVTSKKKGAPVLKLAVNSQMTSTVRSISTQTALNTTVFSEMLAAILEREPQLDGFLPLYELGGAAFHTDDRLKSRNLTMLIRESIDDKLEQGEAAVAGMALYAKSPMYNGTIIQEIVENSPLSRLEFFIDYVEKVLPGYLTLMVKYGVALEGHLQNSIPVFKDGRLTRFFFRDWGGARIYTERLRFHGMKPAFAPDSVSITNDISDMHNKLYYTVFQNHFGEIIKQLVTSSEEEAQYWKAVREVCDRVLTSLMEDAPEAVETDRAFLYQPAVMHKSLATMRLTASKGYGYNAVPNPLAKG
;
A
#
# COMPACT_ATOMS: atom_id res chain seq x y z
N MET A 1 15.80 17.47 23.25
CA MET A 1 16.14 18.85 22.83
C MET A 1 14.89 19.44 22.18
N THR A 2 14.41 20.59 22.65
CA THR A 2 13.31 21.33 22.02
C THR A 2 13.71 21.69 20.60
N VAL A 3 12.96 21.21 19.60
CA VAL A 3 13.13 21.63 18.20
C VAL A 3 12.85 23.12 18.14
N THR A 4 13.88 23.95 18.10
CA THR A 4 13.73 25.39 17.84
C THR A 4 13.31 25.58 16.39
N GLU A 5 12.38 26.51 16.11
CA GLU A 5 11.85 26.81 14.76
C GLU A 5 12.91 26.96 13.64
N ARG A 6 14.19 27.20 13.99
CA ARG A 6 15.32 27.32 13.05
C ARG A 6 15.80 26.01 12.42
N SER A 7 15.30 24.83 12.79
CA SER A 7 15.71 23.52 12.22
C SER A 7 14.62 22.78 11.43
N LEU A 8 13.50 23.44 11.12
CA LEU A 8 12.42 22.84 10.35
C LEU A 8 12.73 22.75 8.86
N LEU A 9 12.38 21.62 8.24
CA LEU A 9 12.32 21.48 6.79
C LEU A 9 11.17 22.32 6.24
N LYS A 10 11.23 22.70 4.96
CA LYS A 10 10.19 23.52 4.31
C LYS A 10 8.77 22.97 4.54
N GLU A 11 8.57 21.69 4.26
CA GLU A 11 7.25 21.03 4.42
C GLU A 11 6.79 21.07 5.88
N GLU A 12 7.69 20.90 6.85
CA GLU A 12 7.36 20.98 8.28
C GLU A 12 7.00 22.41 8.70
N ALA A 13 7.69 23.42 8.17
CA ALA A 13 7.39 24.83 8.40
C ALA A 13 6.04 25.24 7.76
N ASP A 14 5.78 24.79 6.52
CA ASP A 14 4.52 25.02 5.83
C ASP A 14 3.35 24.37 6.59
N CYS A 15 3.57 23.17 7.14
CA CYS A 15 2.61 22.46 7.99
C CYS A 15 2.35 23.21 9.30
N LEU A 16 3.41 23.62 9.99
CA LEU A 16 3.32 24.38 11.23
C LEU A 16 2.57 25.71 11.03
N GLN A 17 2.85 26.43 9.94
CA GLN A 17 2.15 27.67 9.60
C GLN A 17 0.66 27.42 9.36
N PHE A 18 0.31 26.32 8.68
CA PHE A 18 -1.09 25.92 8.50
C PHE A 18 -1.77 25.65 9.85
N LEU A 19 -1.14 24.87 10.73
CA LEU A 19 -1.67 24.58 12.07
C LEU A 19 -1.82 25.85 12.90
N GLN A 20 -0.80 26.71 12.98
CA GLN A 20 -0.89 28.00 13.69
C GLN A 20 -2.07 28.86 13.24
N LYS A 21 -2.44 28.77 11.95
CA LYS A 21 -3.53 29.56 11.37
C LYS A 21 -4.91 28.91 11.54
N GLN A 22 -5.01 27.58 11.49
CA GLN A 22 -6.30 26.87 11.39
C GLN A 22 -6.60 25.95 12.58
N HIS A 23 -5.57 25.44 13.25
CA HIS A 23 -5.61 24.48 14.35
C HIS A 23 -4.54 24.82 15.40
N PRO A 24 -4.55 26.03 16.00
CA PRO A 24 -3.50 26.46 16.93
C PRO A 24 -3.34 25.54 18.15
N GLU A 25 -4.40 24.83 18.52
CA GLU A 25 -4.42 23.83 19.59
C GLU A 25 -3.54 22.59 19.31
N GLU A 26 -3.24 22.28 18.05
CA GLU A 26 -2.46 21.11 17.66
C GLU A 26 -0.95 21.42 17.48
N VAL A 27 -0.53 22.68 17.62
CA VAL A 27 0.84 23.13 17.35
C VAL A 27 1.87 22.44 18.24
N ASP A 28 1.65 22.46 19.56
CA ASP A 28 2.60 21.87 20.52
C ASP A 28 2.74 20.36 20.30
N ARG A 29 1.62 19.71 19.98
CA ARG A 29 1.58 18.28 19.69
C ARG A 29 2.29 17.93 18.39
N PHE A 30 2.13 18.73 17.35
CA PHE A 30 2.86 18.55 16.11
C PHE A 30 4.38 18.61 16.35
N LEU A 31 4.85 19.56 17.15
CA LEU A 31 6.26 19.68 17.52
C LEU A 31 6.75 18.50 18.37
N GLU A 32 5.91 17.97 19.25
CA GLU A 32 6.19 16.77 20.04
C GLU A 32 6.38 15.51 19.17
N TYR A 33 5.52 15.32 18.17
CA TYR A 33 5.54 14.15 17.28
C TYR A 33 6.53 14.27 16.11
N LEU A 34 7.04 15.47 15.83
CA LEU A 34 7.94 15.72 14.70
C LEU A 34 9.16 14.78 14.65
N PRO A 35 9.87 14.50 15.78
CA PRO A 35 10.97 13.55 15.76
C PRO A 35 10.53 12.13 15.34
N GLU A 36 9.32 11.71 15.70
CA GLU A 36 8.80 10.38 15.38
C GLU A 36 8.44 10.28 13.89
N GLY A 37 7.82 11.31 13.31
CA GLY A 37 7.57 11.38 11.87
C GLY A 37 8.84 11.37 11.03
N ARG A 38 9.88 12.11 11.45
CA ARG A 38 11.22 12.08 10.82
C ARG A 38 11.85 10.69 10.90
N ARG A 39 11.86 10.07 12.09
CA ARG A 39 12.41 8.72 12.28
C ARG A 39 11.67 7.67 11.46
N GLY A 40 10.34 7.74 11.36
CA GLY A 40 9.54 6.78 10.60
C GLY A 40 9.92 6.72 9.11
N ILE A 41 10.12 7.89 8.47
CA ILE A 41 10.57 7.95 7.07
C ILE A 41 12.04 7.55 6.95
N MET A 42 12.90 7.95 7.89
CA MET A 42 14.31 7.59 7.90
C MET A 42 14.52 6.07 8.02
N LYS A 43 13.79 5.41 8.93
CA LYS A 43 13.81 3.96 9.08
C LYS A 43 13.44 3.24 7.79
N LYS A 44 12.36 3.66 7.11
CA LYS A 44 11.95 3.06 5.83
C LYS A 44 13.02 3.24 4.74
N LEU A 45 13.71 4.38 4.71
CA LEU A 45 14.83 4.61 3.80
C LEU A 45 16.02 3.69 4.12
N SER A 46 16.41 3.60 5.39
CA SER A 46 17.50 2.72 5.85
C SER A 46 17.22 1.25 5.55
N ASP A 47 16.01 0.76 5.87
CA ASP A 47 15.58 -0.61 5.55
C ASP A 47 15.62 -0.85 4.02
N ALA A 48 15.19 0.12 3.21
CA ALA A 48 15.23 0.01 1.75
C ALA A 48 16.66 0.03 1.18
N TYR A 49 17.56 0.82 1.76
CA TYR A 49 18.96 0.91 1.34
C TYR A 49 19.66 -0.45 1.41
N PHE A 50 19.46 -1.19 2.50
CA PHE A 50 19.98 -2.55 2.66
C PHE A 50 19.24 -3.57 1.82
N ARG A 51 17.90 -3.61 1.89
CA ARG A 51 17.08 -4.61 1.18
C ARG A 51 17.25 -4.55 -0.33
N GLU A 52 17.40 -3.36 -0.89
CA GLU A 52 17.62 -3.16 -2.34
C GLU A 52 19.10 -3.26 -2.74
N ASN A 53 19.99 -3.52 -1.77
CA ASN A 53 21.44 -3.58 -1.93
C ASN A 53 22.00 -2.38 -2.72
N ILE A 54 21.49 -1.18 -2.44
CA ILE A 54 21.85 0.03 -3.20
C ILE A 54 23.34 0.28 -3.01
N ASP A 55 24.09 0.40 -4.10
CA ASP A 55 25.55 0.53 -4.08
C ASP A 55 26.32 -0.64 -3.45
N GLY A 56 25.68 -1.80 -3.29
CA GLY A 56 26.24 -2.95 -2.59
C GLY A 56 26.16 -2.80 -1.08
N ALA A 57 25.28 -1.96 -0.55
CA ALA A 57 25.16 -1.66 0.88
C ALA A 57 25.04 -2.90 1.76
N TYR A 58 24.29 -3.91 1.33
CA TYR A 58 24.10 -5.14 2.10
C TYR A 58 25.42 -5.90 2.30
N GLU A 59 26.25 -5.94 1.25
CA GLU A 59 27.53 -6.66 1.23
C GLU A 59 28.69 -5.83 1.81
N LYS A 60 28.71 -4.53 1.52
CA LYS A 60 29.82 -3.63 1.84
C LYS A 60 29.74 -3.02 3.22
N ALA A 61 28.55 -2.96 3.83
CA ALA A 61 28.42 -2.37 5.16
C ALA A 61 29.14 -3.25 6.19
N ALA A 62 30.27 -2.73 6.67
CA ALA A 62 31.10 -3.45 7.61
C ALA A 62 30.41 -3.54 8.97
N ALA A 63 30.37 -4.75 9.54
CA ALA A 63 29.97 -4.93 10.93
C ALA A 63 30.96 -4.20 11.84
N ILE A 64 30.46 -3.40 12.78
CA ILE A 64 31.26 -2.75 13.79
C ILE A 64 31.38 -3.73 14.97
N PRO A 65 32.60 -4.21 15.31
CA PRO A 65 32.81 -5.08 16.45
C PRO A 65 32.63 -4.29 17.75
N VAL A 66 31.45 -4.42 18.35
CA VAL A 66 31.14 -3.95 19.70
C VAL A 66 31.45 -5.07 20.69
N LYS A 67 32.16 -4.79 21.78
CA LYS A 67 32.38 -5.78 22.84
C LYS A 67 31.06 -6.07 23.56
N THR A 68 30.76 -7.35 23.75
CA THR A 68 29.59 -7.83 24.49
C THR A 68 29.59 -7.41 25.96
N GLU A 69 30.75 -7.26 26.60
CA GLU A 69 30.86 -6.68 27.94
C GLU A 69 31.12 -5.16 27.87
N GLY A 70 30.11 -4.38 28.26
CA GLY A 70 30.21 -2.93 28.49
C GLY A 70 30.03 -2.03 27.25
N GLY A 71 29.62 -2.55 26.09
CA GLY A 71 29.27 -1.74 24.91
C GLY A 71 30.44 -0.95 24.29
N GLN A 72 31.69 -1.30 24.62
CA GLN A 72 32.86 -0.56 24.14
C GLN A 72 33.36 -1.11 22.80
N LEU A 73 33.74 -0.22 21.88
CA LEU A 73 34.38 -0.55 20.60
C LEU A 73 35.61 -1.45 20.78
N ASN A 74 35.71 -2.54 20.02
CA ASN A 74 36.92 -3.34 19.97
C ASN A 74 38.00 -2.67 19.10
N ARG A 75 38.83 -1.85 19.74
CA ARG A 75 39.88 -1.03 19.09
C ARG A 75 40.98 -1.83 18.40
N ALA A 76 41.18 -3.11 18.73
CA ALA A 76 42.30 -3.89 18.18
C ALA A 76 42.15 -4.18 16.67
N VAL A 77 40.95 -3.98 16.11
CA VAL A 77 40.59 -4.45 14.76
C VAL A 77 40.01 -3.35 13.86
N LEU A 78 39.76 -2.13 14.37
CA LEU A 78 39.05 -1.09 13.62
C LEU A 78 39.96 0.01 13.03
N PRO A 79 39.72 0.44 11.77
CA PRO A 79 40.40 1.59 11.17
C PRO A 79 40.22 2.89 11.99
N SER A 80 41.18 3.81 11.88
CA SER A 80 41.16 5.11 12.57
C SER A 80 39.92 5.96 12.30
N MET A 81 39.22 5.73 11.19
CA MET A 81 37.98 6.40 10.84
C MET A 81 36.86 6.17 11.87
N TYR A 82 36.89 5.08 12.64
CA TYR A 82 35.89 4.78 13.67
C TYR A 82 36.23 5.44 15.03
N ASN A 83 37.35 6.14 15.15
CA ASN A 83 37.76 6.81 16.39
C ASN A 83 36.75 7.86 16.85
N GLY A 84 36.07 8.54 15.91
CA GLY A 84 35.07 9.55 16.25
C GLY A 84 33.90 8.98 17.04
N LEU A 85 33.56 7.69 16.88
CA LEU A 85 32.50 7.01 17.64
C LEU A 85 32.90 6.71 19.10
N GLN A 86 34.05 7.19 19.57
CA GLN A 86 34.44 7.07 20.97
C GLN A 86 33.41 7.74 21.88
N GLY A 87 32.86 6.96 22.81
CA GLY A 87 31.83 7.43 23.73
C GLY A 87 30.41 7.39 23.16
N TYR A 88 30.20 6.79 21.97
CA TYR A 88 28.86 6.35 21.56
C TYR A 88 28.39 5.21 22.46
N ASP A 89 27.12 5.25 22.87
CA ASP A 89 26.51 4.27 23.77
C ASP A 89 25.94 3.09 22.97
N PHE A 90 26.80 2.09 22.69
CA PHE A 90 26.38 0.90 21.97
C PHE A 90 25.57 -0.04 22.86
N GLN A 91 24.39 -0.39 22.38
CA GLN A 91 23.49 -1.33 23.03
C GLN A 91 23.92 -2.77 22.71
N PRO A 92 24.20 -3.63 23.71
CA PRO A 92 24.75 -4.97 23.50
C PRO A 92 23.88 -5.93 22.69
N GLU A 93 22.56 -5.72 22.69
CA GLU A 93 21.57 -6.51 21.97
C GLU A 93 21.46 -6.16 20.48
N LEU A 94 22.04 -5.03 20.07
CA LEU A 94 22.00 -4.55 18.69
C LEU A 94 23.28 -4.90 17.94
N THR A 95 23.12 -5.13 16.63
CA THR A 95 24.25 -5.17 15.71
C THR A 95 24.39 -3.82 15.03
N TYR A 96 25.63 -3.44 14.69
CA TYR A 96 25.91 -2.15 14.06
C TYR A 96 26.62 -2.39 12.74
N ARG A 97 26.09 -1.81 11.67
CA ARG A 97 26.71 -1.84 10.33
C ARG A 97 27.00 -0.42 9.86
N ALA A 98 28.14 -0.21 9.22
CA ALA A 98 28.51 1.11 8.69
C ALA A 98 29.00 1.06 7.25
N VAL A 99 28.63 2.10 6.49
CA VAL A 99 29.15 2.38 5.14
C VAL A 99 30.03 3.62 5.21
N THR A 100 31.19 3.56 4.56
CA THR A 100 32.20 4.63 4.59
C THR A 100 32.38 5.29 3.21
N PHE A 101 32.61 6.59 3.21
CA PHE A 101 32.65 7.47 2.04
C PHE A 101 33.91 8.33 2.07
N GLY A 102 35.08 7.70 2.06
CA GLY A 102 36.38 8.37 2.08
C GLY A 102 36.73 8.95 3.45
N THR A 103 36.13 10.08 3.84
CA THR A 103 36.46 10.80 5.09
C THR A 103 35.42 10.68 6.19
N TYR A 104 34.25 10.14 5.88
CA TYR A 104 33.15 9.96 6.83
C TYR A 104 32.49 8.59 6.65
N GLY A 105 31.65 8.22 7.60
CA GLY A 105 30.78 7.06 7.52
C GLY A 105 29.38 7.32 8.06
N VAL A 106 28.48 6.41 7.72
CA VAL A 106 27.11 6.36 8.24
C VAL A 106 26.91 5.00 8.88
N MET A 107 26.51 5.00 10.15
CA MET A 107 26.27 3.82 10.98
C MET A 107 24.77 3.62 11.20
N PHE A 108 24.35 2.37 11.13
CA PHE A 108 22.98 1.90 11.35
C PHE A 108 22.98 0.86 12.46
N ALA A 109 22.09 1.00 13.43
CA ALA A 109 21.80 -0.05 14.38
C ALA A 109 20.74 -0.99 13.79
N ILE A 110 20.90 -2.29 14.03
CA ILE A 110 20.11 -3.38 13.45
C ILE A 110 19.70 -4.33 14.58
N ASP A 111 18.39 -4.53 14.74
CA ASP A 111 17.80 -5.43 15.73
C ASP A 111 17.47 -6.83 15.18
N GLY A 112 17.54 -7.00 13.86
CA GLY A 112 17.33 -8.30 13.24
C GLY A 112 17.37 -8.28 11.72
N GLU A 113 17.21 -9.48 11.16
CA GLU A 113 17.08 -9.67 9.73
C GLU A 113 16.06 -10.79 9.47
N SER A 114 15.18 -10.56 8.49
CA SER A 114 14.21 -11.54 8.02
C SER A 114 14.47 -11.97 6.58
N ALA A 115 13.78 -13.01 6.12
CA ALA A 115 13.88 -13.51 4.75
C ALA A 115 13.74 -12.38 3.71
N PHE A 116 14.34 -12.62 2.54
CA PHE A 116 14.51 -11.65 1.45
C PHE A 116 15.47 -10.49 1.77
N GLN A 117 16.48 -10.73 2.61
CA GLN A 117 17.45 -9.71 3.04
C GLN A 117 16.78 -8.46 3.65
N ARG A 118 15.72 -8.68 4.42
CA ARG A 118 15.00 -7.59 5.09
C ARG A 118 15.72 -7.28 6.39
N VAL A 119 16.72 -6.41 6.29
CA VAL A 119 17.43 -5.83 7.44
C VAL A 119 16.49 -4.90 8.19
N HIS A 120 16.41 -5.06 9.50
CA HIS A 120 15.57 -4.25 10.38
C HIS A 120 16.43 -3.21 11.07
N THR A 121 16.39 -1.98 10.56
CA THR A 121 17.10 -0.86 11.19
C THR A 121 16.29 -0.31 12.35
N THR A 122 16.98 0.08 13.41
CA THR A 122 16.40 0.61 14.65
C THR A 122 17.25 1.74 15.21
N GLY A 123 16.74 2.44 16.22
CA GLY A 123 17.45 3.53 16.88
C GLY A 123 17.82 4.69 15.96
N GLU A 124 18.88 5.41 16.31
CA GLU A 124 19.38 6.54 15.55
C GLU A 124 20.32 6.11 14.42
N VAL A 125 20.22 6.78 13.27
CA VAL A 125 21.24 6.69 12.23
C VAL A 125 22.31 7.72 12.55
N VAL A 126 23.57 7.31 12.50
CA VAL A 126 24.69 8.13 13.02
C VAL A 126 25.66 8.45 11.90
N TYR A 127 25.94 9.73 11.71
CA TYR A 127 27.09 10.19 10.95
C TYR A 127 28.32 10.15 11.85
N PHE A 128 29.46 9.73 11.32
CA PHE A 128 30.74 9.80 12.01
C PHE A 128 31.91 10.11 11.07
N ASP A 129 32.96 10.69 11.63
CA ASP A 129 34.27 10.84 11.00
C ASP A 129 35.37 10.44 12.00
N ALA A 130 36.64 10.71 11.68
CA ALA A 130 37.75 10.33 12.56
C ALA A 130 37.77 11.07 13.91
N GLY A 131 37.07 12.21 14.05
CA GLY A 131 37.11 13.07 15.22
C GLY A 131 35.80 13.19 16.00
N SER A 132 34.65 12.92 15.38
CA SER A 132 33.33 13.11 16.00
C SER A 132 32.25 12.20 15.45
N TYR A 133 31.11 12.16 16.14
CA TYR A 133 29.86 11.59 15.64
C TYR A 133 28.69 12.51 15.95
N ARG A 134 27.60 12.37 15.20
CA ARG A 134 26.32 13.03 15.48
C ARG A 134 25.14 12.25 14.87
N PRO A 135 23.92 12.39 15.44
CA PRO A 135 22.72 11.87 14.81
C PRO A 135 22.49 12.49 13.42
N VAL A 136 21.95 11.68 12.52
CA VAL A 136 21.33 12.13 11.27
C VAL A 136 19.87 12.44 11.57
N GLU A 137 19.43 13.68 11.32
CA GLU A 137 18.14 14.16 11.82
C GLU A 137 16.97 13.84 10.90
N THR A 138 17.23 13.69 9.60
CA THR A 138 16.16 13.54 8.60
C THR A 138 16.54 12.55 7.50
N ALA A 139 15.53 11.94 6.89
CA ALA A 139 15.72 11.05 5.73
C ALA A 139 16.33 11.78 4.51
N SER A 140 16.10 13.09 4.36
CA SER A 140 16.71 13.88 3.29
C SER A 140 18.17 14.19 3.55
N GLU A 141 18.56 14.40 4.81
CA GLU A 141 19.97 14.44 5.20
C GLU A 141 20.65 13.09 4.90
N LEU A 142 20.07 11.99 5.37
CA LEU A 142 20.58 10.63 5.11
C LEU A 142 20.76 10.39 3.60
N SER A 143 19.77 10.75 2.80
CA SER A 143 19.83 10.62 1.34
C SER A 143 21.00 11.38 0.72
N ARG A 144 21.33 12.58 1.22
CA ARG A 144 22.49 13.35 0.74
C ARG A 144 23.82 12.72 1.16
N LEU A 145 23.86 12.05 2.30
CA LEU A 145 25.05 11.33 2.76
C LEU A 145 25.30 10.05 1.94
N LEU A 146 24.22 9.38 1.51
CA LEU A 146 24.30 8.10 0.79
C LEU A 146 24.38 8.24 -0.73
N PHE A 147 23.76 9.26 -1.32
CA PHE A 147 23.52 9.32 -2.77
C PHE A 147 24.08 10.60 -3.40
N SER A 148 24.93 10.43 -4.43
CA SER A 148 25.42 11.55 -5.24
C SER A 148 24.49 11.85 -6.42
N ARG A 149 24.39 13.13 -6.82
CA ARG A 149 23.63 13.56 -8.00
C ARG A 149 24.14 12.95 -9.31
N GLU A 150 25.45 12.70 -9.38
CA GLU A 150 26.09 12.09 -10.55
C GLU A 150 25.55 10.68 -10.81
N LYS A 151 25.40 9.88 -9.74
CA LYS A 151 24.89 8.51 -9.84
C LYS A 151 23.37 8.43 -9.81
N TYR A 152 22.74 9.33 -9.05
CA TYR A 152 21.30 9.34 -8.80
C TYR A 152 20.69 10.69 -9.22
N PRO A 153 20.34 10.85 -10.51
CA PRO A 153 19.89 12.13 -11.05
C PRO A 153 18.58 12.62 -10.45
N ASN A 154 17.76 11.72 -9.89
CA ASN A 154 16.46 12.07 -9.29
C ASN A 154 16.53 12.29 -7.77
N VAL A 155 17.73 12.34 -7.18
CA VAL A 155 17.89 12.49 -5.72
C VAL A 155 17.13 13.71 -5.19
N ASP A 156 17.19 14.87 -5.84
CA ASP A 156 16.49 16.08 -5.36
C ASP A 156 14.96 15.93 -5.35
N THR A 157 14.40 15.24 -6.36
CA THR A 157 12.97 14.90 -6.37
C THR A 157 12.63 13.98 -5.22
N PHE A 158 13.47 12.97 -4.98
CA PHE A 158 13.29 12.05 -3.86
C PHE A 158 13.39 12.75 -2.50
N LEU A 159 14.29 13.73 -2.33
CA LEU A 159 14.36 14.55 -1.11
C LEU A 159 13.04 15.27 -0.82
N ARG A 160 12.39 15.82 -1.86
CA ARG A 160 11.08 16.47 -1.72
C ARG A 160 10.01 15.49 -1.26
N GLU A 161 10.02 14.27 -1.79
CA GLU A 161 9.10 13.21 -1.40
C GLU A 161 9.28 12.79 0.05
N LEU A 162 10.54 12.60 0.48
CA LEU A 162 10.86 12.23 1.86
C LEU A 162 10.46 13.33 2.86
N ASN A 163 10.73 14.60 2.52
CA ASN A 163 10.37 15.74 3.37
C ASN A 163 8.85 15.88 3.50
N ASN A 164 8.13 15.79 2.38
CA ASN A 164 6.66 15.82 2.39
C ASN A 164 6.09 14.63 3.17
N GLY A 165 6.65 13.44 2.97
CA GLY A 165 6.28 12.24 3.71
C GLY A 165 6.48 12.36 5.22
N ALA A 166 7.56 13.01 5.67
CA ALA A 166 7.86 13.19 7.09
C ALA A 166 6.85 14.12 7.78
N ALA A 167 6.52 15.25 7.17
CA ALA A 167 5.48 16.16 7.67
C ALA A 167 4.10 15.47 7.71
N ASN A 168 3.73 14.76 6.64
CA ASN A 168 2.46 14.03 6.57
C ASN A 168 2.38 12.88 7.58
N LEU A 169 3.49 12.16 7.82
CA LEU A 169 3.55 11.11 8.82
C LEU A 169 3.42 11.68 10.23
N THR A 170 4.04 12.84 10.51
CA THR A 170 3.91 13.54 11.78
C THR A 170 2.44 13.84 12.11
N LEU A 171 1.72 14.46 11.17
CA LEU A 171 0.27 14.73 11.32
C LEU A 171 -0.56 13.45 11.51
N ALA A 172 -0.23 12.39 10.77
CA ALA A 172 -0.94 11.12 10.90
C ALA A 172 -0.71 10.47 12.27
N LEU A 173 0.53 10.46 12.78
CA LEU A 173 0.88 9.88 14.07
C LEU A 173 0.24 10.64 15.24
N MET A 174 0.29 11.98 15.22
CA MET A 174 -0.33 12.77 16.29
C MET A 174 -1.85 12.55 16.35
N ASN A 175 -2.53 12.52 15.20
CA ASN A 175 -3.97 12.28 15.15
C ASN A 175 -4.31 10.83 15.56
N GLN A 176 -3.48 9.87 15.15
CA GLN A 176 -3.66 8.47 15.50
C GLN A 176 -3.58 8.23 17.01
N GLU A 177 -2.65 8.86 17.73
CA GLU A 177 -2.57 8.68 19.19
C GLU A 177 -3.81 9.23 19.89
N GLN A 178 -4.34 10.36 19.42
CA GLN A 178 -5.57 10.94 19.96
C GLN A 178 -6.72 9.97 19.78
N TRP A 179 -6.87 9.49 18.55
CA TRP A 179 -7.96 8.61 18.18
C TRP A 179 -7.85 7.26 18.91
N ALA A 180 -6.65 6.67 19.00
CA ALA A 180 -6.43 5.45 19.76
C ALA A 180 -6.78 5.60 21.25
N THR A 181 -6.52 6.78 21.83
CA THR A 181 -6.95 7.09 23.20
C THR A 181 -8.47 7.10 23.32
N SER A 182 -9.17 7.78 22.42
CA SER A 182 -10.64 7.77 22.40
C SER A 182 -11.21 6.36 22.19
N VAL A 183 -10.61 5.55 21.32
CA VAL A 183 -11.00 4.13 21.14
C VAL A 183 -10.87 3.36 22.46
N ARG A 184 -9.77 3.51 23.20
CA ARG A 184 -9.58 2.85 24.50
C ARG A 184 -10.63 3.28 25.54
N GLU A 185 -10.99 4.56 25.56
CA GLU A 185 -12.01 5.10 26.47
C GLU A 185 -13.42 4.60 26.11
N GLU A 186 -13.77 4.57 24.82
CA GLU A 186 -15.07 4.14 24.31
C GLU A 186 -15.26 2.62 24.36
N ALA A 187 -14.17 1.86 24.33
CA ALA A 187 -14.22 0.39 24.29
C ALA A 187 -14.90 -0.23 25.53
N ALA A 188 -14.98 0.48 26.67
CA ALA A 188 -15.86 0.22 27.81
C ALA A 188 -16.23 -1.27 28.06
N GLY A 189 -15.24 -2.12 28.36
CA GLY A 189 -15.43 -3.53 28.73
C GLY A 189 -15.27 -4.56 27.60
N ARG A 190 -14.95 -4.12 26.38
CA ARG A 190 -14.59 -5.00 25.26
C ARG A 190 -13.17 -5.53 25.40
N THR A 191 -12.92 -6.73 24.88
CA THR A 191 -11.66 -7.45 25.04
C THR A 191 -10.72 -7.31 23.85
N SER A 192 -11.20 -6.81 22.70
CA SER A 192 -10.37 -6.65 21.50
C SER A 192 -10.80 -5.51 20.58
N THR A 193 -9.87 -5.05 19.74
CA THR A 193 -10.13 -4.07 18.68
C THR A 193 -11.20 -4.54 17.69
N ILE A 194 -11.23 -5.84 17.34
CA ILE A 194 -12.26 -6.40 16.46
C ILE A 194 -13.65 -6.28 17.11
N GLU A 195 -13.78 -6.64 18.38
CA GLU A 195 -15.06 -6.53 19.09
C GLU A 195 -15.54 -5.08 19.18
N TYR A 196 -14.62 -4.14 19.43
CA TYR A 196 -14.92 -2.71 19.36
C TYR A 196 -15.37 -2.27 17.97
N ALA A 197 -14.64 -2.64 16.92
CA ALA A 197 -14.98 -2.27 15.56
C ALA A 197 -16.38 -2.77 15.16
N LEU A 198 -16.68 -4.05 15.44
CA LEU A 198 -17.96 -4.69 15.11
C LEU A 198 -19.16 -4.08 15.86
N SER A 199 -18.94 -3.59 17.08
CA SER A 199 -20.03 -3.06 17.92
C SER A 199 -20.22 -1.55 17.80
N HIS A 200 -19.21 -0.82 17.35
CA HIS A 200 -19.22 0.65 17.31
C HIS A 200 -19.43 1.20 15.89
N PHE A 201 -18.92 0.51 14.86
CA PHE A 201 -18.99 0.98 13.48
C PHE A 201 -20.01 0.21 12.67
N ARG A 202 -20.74 0.93 11.82
CA ARG A 202 -21.66 0.33 10.84
C ARG A 202 -20.92 -0.42 9.73
N GLU A 203 -19.75 0.09 9.34
CA GLU A 203 -18.85 -0.50 8.36
C GLU A 203 -17.50 -0.78 9.06
N PRO A 204 -17.39 -1.88 9.83
CA PRO A 204 -16.16 -2.23 10.55
C PRO A 204 -14.95 -2.37 9.62
N SER A 205 -15.15 -2.75 8.35
CA SER A 205 -14.04 -2.84 7.40
C SER A 205 -13.35 -1.49 7.17
N LEU A 206 -14.10 -0.39 7.17
CA LEU A 206 -13.57 0.97 6.98
C LEU A 206 -12.71 1.40 8.17
N PHE A 207 -13.05 0.98 9.40
CA PHE A 207 -12.22 1.23 10.58
C PHE A 207 -10.79 0.69 10.37
N PHE A 208 -10.66 -0.53 9.87
CA PHE A 208 -9.34 -1.13 9.59
C PHE A 208 -8.63 -0.50 8.40
N GLU A 209 -9.35 -0.01 7.39
CA GLU A 209 -8.77 0.81 6.31
C GLU A 209 -8.14 2.11 6.82
N GLN A 210 -8.79 2.75 7.80
CA GLN A 210 -8.41 4.05 8.35
C GLN A 210 -7.43 3.95 9.53
N LEU A 211 -7.25 2.76 10.10
CA LEU A 211 -6.28 2.49 11.18
C LEU A 211 -4.82 2.64 10.72
N VAL A 212 -4.53 2.50 9.43
CA VAL A 212 -3.15 2.43 8.92
C VAL A 212 -2.52 3.80 8.76
N THR A 213 -1.55 4.12 9.62
CA THR A 213 -0.79 5.37 9.59
C THR A 213 0.45 5.31 8.73
N ASP A 214 1.24 4.23 8.79
CA ASP A 214 2.60 4.20 8.22
C ASP A 214 2.65 4.01 6.70
N GLY A 215 1.50 3.73 6.07
CA GLY A 215 1.39 3.39 4.66
C GLY A 215 2.19 2.14 4.29
N HIS A 216 2.69 2.07 3.05
CA HIS A 216 3.42 0.91 2.56
C HIS A 216 4.66 0.57 3.41
N HIS A 217 4.73 -0.64 3.98
CA HIS A 217 5.80 -1.06 4.91
C HIS A 217 7.21 -1.02 4.29
N LEU A 218 7.38 -1.37 3.01
CA LEU A 218 8.69 -1.37 2.32
C LEU A 218 9.12 -0.05 1.67
N HIS A 219 8.25 0.96 1.55
CA HIS A 219 8.49 2.11 0.65
C HIS A 219 8.87 3.38 1.44
N PRO A 220 10.03 4.02 1.18
CA PRO A 220 10.42 5.25 1.90
C PRO A 220 9.43 6.40 1.72
N GLY A 221 8.97 6.64 0.49
CA GLY A 221 7.89 7.60 0.17
C GLY A 221 6.47 7.10 0.49
N ALA A 222 6.25 6.24 1.49
CA ALA A 222 4.92 5.70 1.80
C ALA A 222 3.85 6.77 2.12
N LYS A 223 4.30 7.95 2.58
CA LYS A 223 3.44 9.07 3.01
C LYS A 223 3.54 10.31 2.11
N THR A 224 4.22 10.19 0.98
CA THR A 224 4.29 11.23 -0.03
C THR A 224 2.89 11.49 -0.60
N LYS A 225 2.44 12.75 -0.55
CA LYS A 225 1.16 13.23 -1.10
C LYS A 225 1.39 14.61 -1.75
N LEU A 226 2.21 14.65 -2.80
CA LEU A 226 2.58 15.91 -3.46
C LEU A 226 1.40 16.48 -4.27
N GLY A 227 1.22 17.79 -4.16
CA GLY A 227 0.15 18.54 -4.83
C GLY A 227 -1.08 18.79 -3.96
N LEU A 228 -1.16 18.20 -2.77
CA LEU A 228 -2.20 18.51 -1.79
C LEU A 228 -1.76 19.66 -0.88
N SER A 229 -2.69 20.53 -0.51
CA SER A 229 -2.50 21.41 0.65
C SER A 229 -2.68 20.63 1.96
N TYR A 230 -2.26 21.18 3.10
CA TYR A 230 -2.52 20.55 4.40
C TYR A 230 -4.01 20.51 4.76
N ALA A 231 -4.82 21.45 4.26
CA ALA A 231 -6.26 21.40 4.39
C ALA A 231 -6.85 20.20 3.61
N ASP A 232 -6.39 19.98 2.38
CA ASP A 232 -6.78 18.82 1.57
C ASP A 232 -6.32 17.51 2.23
N LEU A 233 -5.12 17.52 2.78
CA LEU A 233 -4.56 16.39 3.50
C LEU A 233 -5.47 15.99 4.66
N LEU A 234 -5.79 16.91 5.57
CA LEU A 234 -6.68 16.64 6.71
C LEU A 234 -8.07 16.19 6.27
N ARG A 235 -8.60 16.77 5.19
CA ARG A 235 -9.97 16.53 4.74
C ARG A 235 -10.16 15.20 4.01
N TYR A 236 -9.19 14.79 3.19
CA TYR A 236 -9.38 13.67 2.25
C TYR A 236 -8.57 12.42 2.61
N SER A 237 -7.60 12.55 3.52
CA SER A 237 -6.74 11.42 3.88
C SER A 237 -7.43 10.51 4.90
N PRO A 238 -7.44 9.18 4.67
CA PRO A 238 -8.11 8.21 5.54
C PRO A 238 -7.60 8.24 7.00
N GLU A 239 -6.35 8.66 7.19
CA GLU A 239 -5.68 8.78 8.48
C GLU A 239 -6.30 9.83 9.42
N PHE A 240 -7.22 10.69 8.93
CA PHE A 240 -7.94 11.68 9.75
C PHE A 240 -9.44 11.40 9.87
N ARG A 241 -9.92 10.28 9.29
CA ARG A 241 -11.30 9.77 9.44
C ARG A 241 -12.38 10.83 9.15
N GLN A 242 -12.11 11.74 8.21
CA GLN A 242 -13.06 12.78 7.83
C GLN A 242 -13.99 12.32 6.72
N SER A 243 -15.29 12.54 6.92
CA SER A 243 -16.27 12.44 5.83
C SER A 243 -16.25 13.70 4.98
N PHE A 244 -16.40 13.55 3.66
CA PHE A 244 -16.48 14.68 2.74
C PHE A 244 -17.54 14.45 1.66
N ALA A 245 -17.93 15.55 1.01
CA ALA A 245 -18.95 15.54 -0.03
C ALA A 245 -18.30 15.32 -1.40
N LEU A 246 -18.45 14.11 -1.94
CA LEU A 246 -18.09 13.76 -3.32
C LEU A 246 -18.82 14.69 -4.31
N ARG A 247 -18.18 15.00 -5.44
CA ARG A 247 -18.71 15.91 -6.47
C ARG A 247 -19.04 15.15 -7.74
N PHE A 248 -19.78 15.80 -8.65
CA PHE A 248 -20.20 15.19 -9.90
C PHE A 248 -19.93 16.10 -11.09
N VAL A 249 -19.71 15.49 -12.24
CA VAL A 249 -19.64 16.18 -13.53
C VAL A 249 -20.61 15.54 -14.51
N ALA A 250 -21.19 16.33 -15.39
CA ALA A 250 -21.93 15.83 -16.54
C ALA A 250 -21.02 15.86 -17.76
N VAL A 251 -20.84 14.73 -18.44
CA VAL A 251 -20.01 14.61 -19.63
C VAL A 251 -20.88 14.22 -20.82
N ARG A 252 -20.76 14.89 -21.97
CA ARG A 252 -21.52 14.54 -23.17
C ARG A 252 -21.37 13.06 -23.49
N GLN A 253 -22.47 12.38 -23.83
CA GLN A 253 -22.48 10.92 -24.05
C GLN A 253 -21.39 10.44 -25.03
N HIS A 254 -21.15 11.17 -26.14
CA HIS A 254 -20.13 10.83 -27.13
C HIS A 254 -18.66 10.98 -26.64
N ARG A 255 -18.46 11.64 -25.49
CA ARG A 255 -17.16 11.83 -24.83
C ARG A 255 -16.95 10.84 -23.68
N VAL A 256 -17.82 9.86 -23.50
CA VAL A 256 -17.67 8.82 -22.47
C VAL A 256 -17.57 7.45 -23.12
N ILE A 257 -16.61 6.66 -22.65
CA ILE A 257 -16.53 5.22 -22.92
C ILE A 257 -16.74 4.46 -21.61
N LYS A 258 -17.61 3.45 -21.62
CA LYS A 258 -18.05 2.72 -20.42
C LYS A 258 -18.33 1.25 -20.70
N THR A 259 -18.35 0.44 -19.64
CA THR A 259 -18.53 -1.02 -19.72
C THR A 259 -19.96 -1.47 -20.02
N THR A 260 -20.96 -0.62 -19.76
CA THR A 260 -22.38 -0.92 -20.02
C THR A 260 -23.07 0.26 -20.71
N GLN A 261 -24.18 0.01 -21.42
CA GLN A 261 -24.95 1.07 -22.08
C GLN A 261 -25.78 1.91 -21.10
N ALA A 262 -26.28 1.29 -20.02
CA ALA A 262 -27.00 1.97 -18.95
C ALA A 262 -26.08 2.96 -18.21
N SER A 263 -26.67 3.89 -17.44
CA SER A 263 -25.87 4.72 -16.54
C SER A 263 -25.34 3.87 -15.40
N LEU A 264 -24.04 3.99 -15.11
CA LEU A 264 -23.37 3.21 -14.08
C LEU A 264 -23.93 3.49 -12.68
N LEU A 265 -24.47 4.68 -12.46
CA LEU A 265 -25.03 5.09 -11.17
C LEU A 265 -26.52 4.78 -11.01
N ALA A 266 -27.21 4.32 -12.07
CA ALA A 266 -28.67 4.18 -12.05
C ALA A 266 -29.17 3.25 -10.94
N ASP A 267 -28.47 2.13 -10.75
CA ASP A 267 -28.90 1.10 -9.81
C ASP A 267 -28.43 1.37 -8.37
N CYS A 268 -27.35 2.14 -8.20
CA CYS A 268 -26.69 2.33 -6.90
C CYS A 268 -26.89 3.72 -6.29
N TYR A 269 -26.93 4.77 -7.11
CA TYR A 269 -27.06 6.17 -6.70
C TYR A 269 -28.09 6.96 -7.54
N PRO A 270 -29.33 6.46 -7.72
CA PRO A 270 -30.36 7.15 -8.51
C PRO A 270 -30.69 8.56 -7.99
N GLU A 271 -30.58 8.79 -6.69
CA GLU A 271 -30.75 10.10 -6.06
C GLU A 271 -29.74 11.14 -6.59
N CYS A 272 -28.50 10.73 -6.83
CA CYS A 272 -27.46 11.61 -7.36
C CYS A 272 -27.74 11.96 -8.83
N LEU A 273 -28.25 11.00 -9.61
CA LEU A 273 -28.68 11.24 -10.99
C LEU A 273 -29.86 12.21 -11.06
N GLN A 274 -30.82 12.07 -10.14
CA GLN A 274 -31.97 12.96 -10.07
C GLN A 274 -31.56 14.41 -9.75
N GLU A 275 -30.69 14.61 -8.76
CA GLU A 275 -30.18 15.95 -8.41
C GLU A 275 -29.32 16.54 -9.53
N ALA A 276 -28.45 15.74 -10.17
CA ALA A 276 -27.70 16.17 -11.34
C ALA A 276 -28.61 16.58 -12.50
N GLY A 277 -29.70 15.83 -12.74
CA GLY A 277 -30.70 16.17 -13.75
C GLY A 277 -31.40 17.50 -13.47
N LYS A 278 -31.75 17.78 -12.20
CA LYS A 278 -32.32 19.08 -11.79
C LYS A 278 -31.33 20.22 -12.01
N GLU A 279 -30.07 20.03 -11.64
CA GLU A 279 -29.02 21.04 -11.80
C GLU A 279 -28.74 21.33 -13.29
N LEU A 280 -28.73 20.32 -14.15
CA LEU A 280 -28.63 20.50 -15.61
C LEU A 280 -29.85 21.21 -16.19
N ALA A 281 -31.06 20.81 -15.80
CA ALA A 281 -32.30 21.43 -16.27
C ALA A 281 -32.38 22.91 -15.89
N ALA A 282 -31.93 23.29 -14.68
CA ALA A 282 -31.84 24.68 -14.24
C ALA A 282 -30.90 25.53 -15.11
N ARG A 283 -29.94 24.89 -15.82
CA ARG A 283 -29.02 25.52 -16.76
C ARG A 283 -29.46 25.42 -18.22
N GLY A 284 -30.67 24.90 -18.48
CA GLY A 284 -31.19 24.68 -19.83
C GLY A 284 -30.50 23.54 -20.59
N LEU A 285 -29.83 22.63 -19.88
CA LEU A 285 -29.12 21.48 -20.47
C LEU A 285 -29.97 20.21 -20.34
N PRO A 286 -30.32 19.51 -21.43
CA PRO A 286 -31.08 18.26 -21.36
C PRO A 286 -30.24 17.15 -20.71
N ALA A 287 -30.72 16.56 -19.61
CA ALA A 287 -29.98 15.54 -18.88
C ALA A 287 -29.64 14.29 -19.72
N GLN A 288 -30.48 13.92 -20.69
CA GLN A 288 -30.26 12.76 -21.56
C GLN A 288 -29.02 12.88 -22.47
N ASP A 289 -28.52 14.10 -22.67
CA ASP A 289 -27.35 14.34 -23.52
C ASP A 289 -26.03 14.03 -22.80
N TYR A 290 -26.10 13.78 -21.50
CA TYR A 290 -24.95 13.66 -20.61
C TYR A 290 -24.95 12.32 -19.86
N GLU A 291 -23.76 11.83 -19.57
CA GLU A 291 -23.51 10.83 -18.54
C GLU A 291 -23.01 11.55 -17.28
N ILE A 292 -23.56 11.19 -16.12
CA ILE A 292 -23.18 11.80 -14.84
C ILE A 292 -22.11 10.92 -14.18
N LEU A 293 -20.94 11.50 -13.94
CA LEU A 293 -19.80 10.78 -13.39
C LEU A 293 -19.39 11.38 -12.03
N PRO A 294 -19.15 10.53 -11.01
CA PRO A 294 -18.62 10.99 -9.73
C PRO A 294 -17.14 11.35 -9.89
N VAL A 295 -16.71 12.40 -9.22
CA VAL A 295 -15.32 12.84 -9.19
C VAL A 295 -14.89 13.22 -7.78
N HIS A 296 -13.64 12.91 -7.44
CA HIS A 296 -13.08 13.30 -6.16
C HIS A 296 -13.10 14.85 -6.04
N PRO A 297 -13.42 15.44 -4.88
CA PRO A 297 -13.56 16.90 -4.77
C PRO A 297 -12.27 17.64 -5.14
N TRP A 298 -11.11 17.16 -4.69
CA TRP A 298 -9.82 17.71 -5.13
C TRP A 298 -9.64 17.67 -6.66
N GLN A 299 -10.09 16.60 -7.32
CA GLN A 299 -10.03 16.49 -8.78
C GLN A 299 -10.97 17.51 -9.43
N PHE A 300 -12.20 17.64 -8.91
CA PHE A 300 -13.21 18.60 -9.36
C PHE A 300 -12.72 20.05 -9.26
N GLU A 301 -12.04 20.40 -8.17
CA GLU A 301 -11.60 21.78 -7.90
C GLU A 301 -10.29 22.14 -8.60
N HIS A 302 -9.31 21.23 -8.64
CA HIS A 302 -7.95 21.55 -9.06
C HIS A 302 -7.52 20.96 -10.41
N ALA A 303 -8.17 19.91 -10.88
CA ALA A 303 -7.71 19.18 -12.06
C ALA A 303 -8.69 19.29 -13.23
N ILE A 304 -9.99 19.15 -13.01
CA ILE A 304 -10.98 19.20 -14.08
C ILE A 304 -10.96 20.54 -14.84
N PRO A 305 -11.00 21.72 -14.17
CA PRO A 305 -11.04 23.01 -14.86
C PRO A 305 -9.80 23.29 -15.70
N ASP A 306 -8.65 22.73 -15.32
CA ASP A 306 -7.37 22.94 -16.00
C ASP A 306 -7.14 21.91 -17.13
N ILE A 307 -7.35 20.62 -16.85
CA ILE A 307 -7.10 19.54 -17.81
C ILE A 307 -8.16 19.53 -18.93
N TYR A 308 -9.41 19.85 -18.61
CA TYR A 308 -10.55 19.83 -19.54
C TYR A 308 -11.07 21.23 -19.83
N LYS A 309 -10.19 22.25 -19.79
CA LYS A 309 -10.55 23.66 -19.96
C LYS A 309 -11.39 23.90 -21.23
N GLU A 310 -11.00 23.29 -22.34
CA GLU A 310 -11.68 23.42 -23.63
C GLU A 310 -13.06 22.75 -23.60
N GLU A 311 -13.15 21.56 -23.03
CA GLU A 311 -14.39 20.81 -22.88
C GLU A 311 -15.36 21.46 -21.88
N CYS A 312 -14.84 22.13 -20.85
CA CYS A 312 -15.64 22.95 -19.97
C CYS A 312 -16.20 24.19 -20.68
N ALA A 313 -15.40 24.81 -21.55
CA ALA A 313 -15.85 25.95 -22.35
C ALA A 313 -16.88 25.56 -23.42
N SER A 314 -16.75 24.38 -24.03
CA SER A 314 -17.70 23.88 -25.05
C SER A 314 -18.98 23.28 -24.45
N GLY A 315 -19.02 23.02 -23.14
CA GLY A 315 -20.12 22.32 -22.49
C GLY A 315 -20.10 20.80 -22.70
N ASP A 316 -18.98 20.24 -23.16
CA ASP A 316 -18.71 18.79 -23.19
C ASP A 316 -18.55 18.22 -21.78
N VAL A 317 -17.98 19.01 -20.86
CA VAL A 317 -17.83 18.67 -19.44
C VAL A 317 -18.41 19.79 -18.59
N VAL A 318 -19.46 19.50 -17.83
CA VAL A 318 -20.16 20.47 -16.99
C VAL A 318 -19.97 20.11 -15.52
N LEU A 319 -19.37 21.02 -14.76
CA LEU A 319 -19.21 20.90 -13.31
C LEU A 319 -20.56 21.06 -12.60
N LEU A 320 -20.92 20.11 -11.74
CA LEU A 320 -22.15 20.08 -10.94
C LEU A 320 -21.84 20.25 -9.44
N PRO A 321 -21.59 21.48 -8.95
CA PRO A 321 -21.31 21.74 -7.54
C PRO A 321 -22.50 21.48 -6.60
N GLY A 322 -23.74 21.47 -7.10
CA GLY A 322 -24.94 21.25 -6.30
C GLY A 322 -25.19 19.77 -5.97
N THR A 323 -24.85 18.86 -6.90
CA THR A 323 -24.95 17.42 -6.68
C THR A 323 -23.80 16.90 -5.83
N VAL A 324 -24.13 16.24 -4.72
CA VAL A 324 -23.13 15.75 -3.75
C VAL A 324 -23.49 14.40 -3.16
N LEU A 325 -22.48 13.62 -2.77
CA LEU A 325 -22.63 12.37 -2.04
C LEU A 325 -21.67 12.33 -0.85
N PRO A 326 -22.15 12.25 0.41
CA PRO A 326 -21.27 12.08 1.57
C PRO A 326 -20.55 10.73 1.53
N VAL A 327 -19.23 10.76 1.61
CA VAL A 327 -18.36 9.58 1.52
C VAL A 327 -17.19 9.66 2.50
N ASP A 328 -16.58 8.51 2.73
CA ASP A 328 -15.36 8.35 3.52
C ASP A 328 -14.27 7.67 2.66
N ALA A 329 -13.03 8.13 2.79
CA ALA A 329 -11.89 7.56 2.05
C ALA A 329 -11.39 6.26 2.71
N THR A 330 -11.05 5.28 1.87
CA THR A 330 -10.29 4.10 2.26
C THR A 330 -8.79 4.35 2.17
N SER A 331 -7.95 3.37 2.53
CA SER A 331 -6.48 3.50 2.52
C SER A 331 -5.85 3.91 1.18
N SER A 332 -6.59 3.79 0.07
CA SER A 332 -6.11 4.21 -1.25
C SER A 332 -6.28 5.72 -1.53
N PHE A 333 -6.89 6.46 -0.60
CA PHE A 333 -7.31 7.87 -0.70
C PHE A 333 -8.45 8.11 -1.70
N ARG A 334 -8.31 7.59 -2.93
CA ARG A 334 -9.22 7.84 -4.06
C ARG A 334 -10.35 6.82 -4.19
N THR A 335 -10.33 5.79 -3.37
CA THR A 335 -11.43 4.84 -3.22
C THR A 335 -12.24 5.29 -2.03
N VAL A 336 -13.54 5.46 -2.25
CA VAL A 336 -14.45 6.02 -1.27
C VAL A 336 -15.66 5.12 -1.10
N THR A 337 -16.12 4.98 0.14
CA THR A 337 -17.38 4.31 0.48
C THR A 337 -18.42 5.34 0.88
N SER A 338 -19.69 5.06 0.62
CA SER A 338 -20.79 5.91 1.07
C SER A 338 -21.43 5.30 2.31
N LYS A 339 -22.00 6.12 3.19
CA LYS A 339 -22.67 5.62 4.41
C LYS A 339 -24.00 4.89 4.14
N LYS A 340 -24.37 4.66 2.88
CA LYS A 340 -25.60 3.97 2.48
C LYS A 340 -25.33 2.46 2.48
N LYS A 341 -26.13 1.69 3.23
CA LYS A 341 -26.03 0.22 3.24
C LYS A 341 -26.28 -0.33 1.84
N GLY A 342 -25.53 -1.36 1.43
CA GLY A 342 -25.68 -1.92 0.08
C GLY A 342 -24.99 -1.10 -1.01
N ALA A 343 -24.41 0.06 -0.68
CA ALA A 343 -23.86 0.93 -1.70
C ALA A 343 -22.46 0.45 -2.13
N PRO A 344 -22.19 0.40 -3.44
CA PRO A 344 -20.89 -0.03 -3.93
C PRO A 344 -19.83 1.03 -3.67
N VAL A 345 -18.59 0.56 -3.56
CA VAL A 345 -17.42 1.39 -3.39
C VAL A 345 -17.04 2.05 -4.73
N LEU A 346 -16.70 3.34 -4.69
CA LEU A 346 -16.30 4.11 -5.88
C LEU A 346 -14.78 4.31 -5.88
N LYS A 347 -14.10 4.00 -6.98
CA LYS A 347 -12.65 4.27 -7.17
C LYS A 347 -12.45 5.31 -8.26
N LEU A 348 -11.76 6.40 -7.92
CA LEU A 348 -11.75 7.61 -8.73
C LEU A 348 -10.33 8.01 -9.15
N ALA A 349 -10.22 8.77 -10.24
CA ALA A 349 -8.98 9.41 -10.64
C ALA A 349 -8.70 10.65 -9.75
N VAL A 350 -7.45 10.78 -9.31
CA VAL A 350 -6.94 11.96 -8.60
C VAL A 350 -5.55 12.30 -9.17
N ASN A 351 -5.41 13.49 -9.76
CA ASN A 351 -4.17 13.96 -10.40
C ASN A 351 -3.13 14.47 -9.39
N SER A 352 -2.93 13.75 -8.28
CA SER A 352 -1.92 14.04 -7.27
C SER A 352 -1.02 12.82 -7.11
N GLN A 353 0.27 13.07 -6.87
CA GLN A 353 1.22 11.99 -6.61
C GLN A 353 1.05 11.49 -5.19
N MET A 354 0.76 10.20 -5.06
CA MET A 354 0.70 9.51 -3.77
C MET A 354 1.60 8.29 -3.81
N THR A 355 2.57 8.24 -2.91
CA THR A 355 3.77 7.41 -3.01
C THR A 355 4.59 7.75 -4.27
N SER A 356 4.65 6.84 -5.23
CA SER A 356 5.54 6.91 -6.41
C SER A 356 4.83 7.25 -7.70
N THR A 357 3.51 7.32 -7.69
CA THR A 357 2.71 7.49 -8.91
C THR A 357 1.59 8.51 -8.70
N VAL A 358 1.24 9.18 -9.79
CA VAL A 358 0.02 9.98 -9.87
C VAL A 358 -1.18 9.03 -9.90
N ARG A 359 -2.16 9.27 -9.02
CA ARG A 359 -3.32 8.39 -8.82
C ARG A 359 -4.43 8.57 -9.86
N SER A 360 -4.03 8.72 -11.12
CA SER A 360 -4.90 8.60 -12.29
C SER A 360 -5.35 7.13 -12.53
N ILE A 361 -6.34 6.92 -13.39
CA ILE A 361 -6.79 5.56 -13.80
C ILE A 361 -6.74 5.50 -15.30
N SER A 362 -6.21 4.43 -15.88
CA SER A 362 -6.19 4.29 -17.34
C SER A 362 -7.54 3.87 -17.90
N THR A 363 -7.88 4.31 -19.12
CA THR A 363 -9.12 3.90 -19.82
C THR A 363 -9.24 2.39 -19.89
N GLN A 364 -8.19 1.67 -20.28
CA GLN A 364 -8.19 0.20 -20.29
C GLN A 364 -8.47 -0.42 -18.91
N THR A 365 -8.01 0.18 -17.80
CA THR A 365 -8.34 -0.31 -16.45
C THR A 365 -9.83 -0.18 -16.20
N ALA A 366 -10.44 0.92 -16.63
CA ALA A 366 -11.89 1.12 -16.52
C ALA A 366 -12.71 0.19 -17.41
N LEU A 367 -12.23 -0.13 -18.60
CA LEU A 367 -12.94 -1.04 -19.50
C LEU A 367 -12.75 -2.51 -19.15
N ASN A 368 -11.65 -2.85 -18.48
CA ASN A 368 -11.35 -4.21 -18.05
C ASN A 368 -12.07 -4.63 -16.75
N THR A 369 -12.79 -3.73 -16.06
CA THR A 369 -13.41 -4.05 -14.77
C THR A 369 -14.35 -5.25 -14.83
N THR A 370 -15.29 -5.24 -15.78
CA THR A 370 -16.27 -6.31 -15.95
C THR A 370 -15.64 -7.54 -16.59
N VAL A 371 -14.71 -7.36 -17.53
CA VAL A 371 -13.97 -8.46 -18.19
C VAL A 371 -13.22 -9.32 -17.17
N PHE A 372 -12.51 -8.69 -16.22
CA PHE A 372 -11.85 -9.42 -15.13
C PHE A 372 -12.84 -10.09 -14.19
N SER A 373 -13.93 -9.39 -13.85
CA SER A 373 -14.95 -9.93 -12.94
C SER A 373 -15.63 -11.17 -13.53
N GLU A 374 -16.02 -11.13 -14.80
CA GLU A 374 -16.60 -12.26 -15.53
C GLU A 374 -15.61 -13.42 -15.69
N MET A 375 -14.35 -13.12 -16.01
CA MET A 375 -13.29 -14.13 -16.10
C MET A 375 -13.08 -14.85 -14.75
N LEU A 376 -12.99 -14.09 -13.65
CA LEU A 376 -12.80 -14.66 -12.31
C LEU A 376 -14.02 -15.47 -11.88
N ALA A 377 -15.24 -15.00 -12.17
CA ALA A 377 -16.46 -15.76 -11.88
C ALA A 377 -16.46 -17.11 -12.61
N ALA A 378 -16.13 -17.13 -13.91
CA ALA A 378 -16.06 -18.34 -14.70
C ALA A 378 -14.95 -19.30 -14.25
N ILE A 379 -13.83 -18.78 -13.74
CA ILE A 379 -12.77 -19.61 -13.15
C ILE A 379 -13.25 -20.23 -11.83
N LEU A 380 -13.80 -19.42 -10.92
CA LEU A 380 -14.21 -19.90 -9.59
C LEU A 380 -15.37 -20.90 -9.66
N GLU A 381 -16.25 -20.81 -10.67
CA GLU A 381 -17.26 -21.83 -10.93
C GLU A 381 -16.64 -23.20 -11.27
N ARG A 382 -15.47 -23.21 -11.91
CA ARG A 382 -14.72 -24.44 -12.25
C ARG A 382 -13.84 -24.94 -11.12
N GLU A 383 -13.61 -24.13 -10.08
CA GLU A 383 -12.72 -24.41 -8.96
C GLU A 383 -13.49 -24.35 -7.62
N PRO A 384 -14.48 -25.22 -7.38
CA PRO A 384 -15.32 -25.19 -6.18
C PRO A 384 -14.55 -25.35 -4.87
N GLN A 385 -13.33 -25.91 -4.92
CA GLN A 385 -12.43 -26.01 -3.77
C GLN A 385 -11.84 -24.65 -3.33
N LEU A 386 -12.04 -23.57 -4.09
CA LEU A 386 -11.63 -22.20 -3.76
C LEU A 386 -12.75 -21.37 -3.12
N ASP A 387 -13.78 -22.00 -2.54
CA ASP A 387 -14.96 -21.35 -1.94
C ASP A 387 -14.65 -20.28 -0.87
N GLY A 388 -13.50 -20.39 -0.20
CA GLY A 388 -13.00 -19.40 0.76
C GLY A 388 -12.16 -18.25 0.17
N PHE A 389 -11.85 -18.27 -1.13
CA PHE A 389 -11.00 -17.29 -1.82
C PHE A 389 -11.84 -16.46 -2.82
N LEU A 390 -12.30 -15.30 -2.39
CA LEU A 390 -13.42 -14.60 -3.02
C LEU A 390 -13.04 -13.22 -3.58
N PRO A 391 -13.42 -12.86 -4.80
CA PRO A 391 -13.22 -11.52 -5.33
C PRO A 391 -14.24 -10.54 -4.74
N LEU A 392 -13.84 -9.28 -4.62
CA LEU A 392 -14.77 -8.14 -4.64
C LEU A 392 -14.89 -7.66 -6.09
N TYR A 393 -16.00 -8.03 -6.75
CA TYR A 393 -16.19 -7.78 -8.17
C TYR A 393 -16.26 -6.29 -8.49
N GLU A 394 -15.68 -5.90 -9.64
CA GLU A 394 -15.81 -4.56 -10.17
C GLU A 394 -16.98 -4.54 -11.17
N LEU A 395 -18.06 -3.87 -10.78
CA LEU A 395 -19.37 -3.89 -11.42
C LEU A 395 -19.42 -3.05 -12.70
N GLY A 396 -18.49 -2.11 -12.86
CA GLY A 396 -18.41 -1.28 -14.06
C GLY A 396 -17.37 -0.18 -13.97
N GLY A 397 -17.08 0.43 -15.11
CA GLY A 397 -16.13 1.52 -15.22
C GLY A 397 -16.45 2.46 -16.38
N ALA A 398 -16.04 3.71 -16.22
CA ALA A 398 -16.16 4.74 -17.25
C ALA A 398 -14.89 5.60 -17.32
N ALA A 399 -14.59 6.10 -18.51
CA ALA A 399 -13.50 7.03 -18.78
C ALA A 399 -13.92 8.07 -19.82
N PHE A 400 -13.26 9.23 -19.79
CA PHE A 400 -13.36 10.24 -20.85
C PHE A 400 -12.71 9.73 -22.15
N HIS A 401 -13.45 9.81 -23.24
CA HIS A 401 -13.06 9.31 -24.56
C HIS A 401 -12.24 10.36 -25.33
N THR A 402 -10.95 10.09 -25.49
CA THR A 402 -9.98 10.95 -26.16
C THR A 402 -8.66 10.21 -26.37
N ASP A 403 -7.89 10.64 -27.37
CA ASP A 403 -6.51 10.19 -27.59
C ASP A 403 -5.49 10.95 -26.73
N ASP A 404 -5.89 12.04 -26.06
CA ASP A 404 -5.02 12.76 -25.13
C ASP A 404 -4.78 11.93 -23.87
N ARG A 405 -3.51 11.62 -23.59
CA ARG A 405 -3.12 10.75 -22.47
C ARG A 405 -3.42 11.36 -21.10
N LEU A 406 -3.36 12.68 -20.95
CA LEU A 406 -3.68 13.34 -19.68
C LEU A 406 -5.19 13.33 -19.44
N LYS A 407 -5.99 13.70 -20.46
CA LYS A 407 -7.45 13.73 -20.39
C LYS A 407 -8.07 12.34 -20.31
N SER A 408 -7.52 11.32 -20.96
CA SER A 408 -8.08 9.95 -20.91
C SER A 408 -7.97 9.29 -19.52
N ARG A 409 -7.13 9.82 -18.62
CA ARG A 409 -6.82 9.20 -17.33
C ARG A 409 -7.35 9.92 -16.09
N ASN A 410 -7.83 11.15 -16.26
CA ASN A 410 -8.15 12.09 -15.18
C ASN A 410 -9.64 12.34 -14.99
N LEU A 411 -10.48 11.68 -15.76
CA LEU A 411 -11.93 11.64 -15.60
C LEU A 411 -12.33 10.20 -15.86
N THR A 412 -12.06 9.37 -14.86
CA THR A 412 -12.16 7.92 -14.90
C THR A 412 -12.61 7.42 -13.54
N MET A 413 -13.52 6.44 -13.54
CA MET A 413 -14.13 5.91 -12.33
C MET A 413 -14.43 4.42 -12.45
N LEU A 414 -14.44 3.70 -11.32
CA LEU A 414 -14.81 2.28 -11.21
C LEU A 414 -15.82 2.09 -10.07
N ILE A 415 -16.75 1.15 -10.25
CA ILE A 415 -17.69 0.70 -9.22
C ILE A 415 -17.26 -0.70 -8.78
N ARG A 416 -17.17 -0.93 -7.47
CA ARG A 416 -16.84 -2.23 -6.87
C ARG A 416 -17.86 -2.61 -5.81
N GLU A 417 -18.12 -3.89 -5.65
CA GLU A 417 -18.89 -4.40 -4.52
C GLU A 417 -18.34 -3.90 -3.16
N SER A 418 -19.25 -3.72 -2.20
CA SER A 418 -18.88 -3.53 -0.80
C SER A 418 -18.56 -4.87 -0.13
N ILE A 419 -17.60 -4.86 0.79
CA ILE A 419 -17.23 -6.04 1.57
C ILE A 419 -18.21 -6.29 2.72
N ASP A 420 -18.68 -5.23 3.41
CA ASP A 420 -19.49 -5.37 4.62
C ASP A 420 -20.84 -6.05 4.33
N ASP A 421 -21.38 -5.91 3.11
CA ASP A 421 -22.61 -6.59 2.70
C ASP A 421 -22.44 -8.12 2.49
N LYS A 422 -21.19 -8.59 2.43
CA LYS A 422 -20.85 -10.02 2.28
C LYS A 422 -20.47 -10.67 3.61
N LEU A 423 -20.42 -9.92 4.72
CA LEU A 423 -20.05 -10.42 6.04
C LEU A 423 -21.25 -10.99 6.79
N GLU A 424 -21.02 -12.11 7.48
CA GLU A 424 -21.96 -12.70 8.40
C GLU A 424 -21.80 -12.11 9.81
N GLN A 425 -22.77 -12.38 10.69
CA GLN A 425 -22.69 -11.91 12.06
C GLN A 425 -21.44 -12.46 12.78
N GLY A 426 -20.70 -11.54 13.41
CA GLY A 426 -19.47 -11.84 14.14
C GLY A 426 -18.22 -11.94 13.27
N GLU A 427 -18.33 -11.79 11.95
CA GLU A 427 -17.18 -11.72 11.06
C GLU A 427 -16.67 -10.29 10.90
N ALA A 428 -15.35 -10.13 10.94
CA ALA A 428 -14.67 -8.86 10.68
C ALA A 428 -13.74 -8.98 9.48
N ALA A 429 -14.01 -8.21 8.43
CA ALA A 429 -13.05 -7.99 7.36
C ALA A 429 -11.95 -7.03 7.83
N VAL A 430 -10.72 -7.52 7.88
CA VAL A 430 -9.55 -6.71 8.23
C VAL A 430 -8.74 -6.53 6.96
N ALA A 431 -8.65 -5.30 6.47
CA ALA A 431 -7.80 -5.03 5.32
C ALA A 431 -6.35 -5.39 5.66
N GLY A 432 -5.66 -6.16 4.80
CA GLY A 432 -4.43 -6.86 5.16
C GLY A 432 -3.29 -5.95 5.63
N MET A 433 -3.27 -4.69 5.20
CA MET A 433 -2.30 -3.72 5.70
C MET A 433 -2.54 -3.29 7.15
N ALA A 434 -3.75 -3.45 7.67
CA ALA A 434 -4.08 -3.18 9.06
C ALA A 434 -3.51 -4.26 10.00
N LEU A 435 -3.20 -5.45 9.49
CA LEU A 435 -2.64 -6.54 10.28
C LEU A 435 -1.32 -6.16 10.96
N TYR A 436 -0.47 -5.37 10.30
CA TYR A 436 0.78 -4.86 10.87
C TYR A 436 0.65 -3.48 11.51
N ALA A 437 -0.56 -2.88 11.51
CA ALA A 437 -0.78 -1.61 12.20
C ALA A 437 -0.84 -1.84 13.72
N LYS A 438 -0.42 -0.84 14.50
CA LYS A 438 -0.54 -0.86 15.96
C LYS A 438 -2.01 -1.02 16.36
N SER A 439 -2.27 -1.95 17.27
CA SER A 439 -3.59 -2.08 17.87
C SER A 439 -3.84 -0.93 18.84
N PRO A 440 -5.02 -0.29 18.84
CA PRO A 440 -5.38 0.70 19.85
C PRO A 440 -5.62 0.06 21.23
N MET A 441 -5.96 -1.23 21.29
CA MET A 441 -6.36 -1.95 22.52
C MET A 441 -5.34 -2.99 23.00
N TYR A 442 -4.30 -3.27 22.22
CA TYR A 442 -3.26 -4.24 22.55
C TYR A 442 -1.86 -3.63 22.37
N ASN A 443 -0.90 -4.03 23.23
CA ASN A 443 0.49 -3.58 23.11
C ASN A 443 1.23 -4.38 22.02
N GLY A 444 0.89 -4.12 20.77
CA GLY A 444 1.40 -4.82 19.61
C GLY A 444 0.61 -4.47 18.35
N THR A 445 0.68 -5.32 17.34
CA THR A 445 -0.07 -5.15 16.09
C THR A 445 -1.42 -5.86 16.12
N ILE A 446 -2.31 -5.50 15.19
CA ILE A 446 -3.63 -6.14 15.06
C ILE A 446 -3.52 -7.64 14.88
N ILE A 447 -2.57 -8.14 14.09
CA ILE A 447 -2.41 -9.59 13.93
C ILE A 447 -1.94 -10.26 15.22
N GLN A 448 -1.07 -9.62 15.99
CA GLN A 448 -0.65 -10.15 17.28
C GLN A 448 -1.81 -10.21 18.27
N GLU A 449 -2.68 -9.20 18.28
CA GLU A 449 -3.92 -9.20 19.07
C GLU A 449 -4.90 -10.30 18.63
N ILE A 450 -5.08 -10.49 17.31
CA ILE A 450 -5.94 -11.56 16.77
C ILE A 450 -5.44 -12.93 17.21
N VAL A 451 -4.13 -13.15 17.13
CA VAL A 451 -3.51 -14.43 17.52
C VAL A 451 -3.57 -14.65 19.03
N GLU A 452 -3.37 -13.62 19.85
CA GLU A 452 -3.53 -13.72 21.30
C GLU A 452 -4.96 -14.13 21.70
N ASN A 453 -5.95 -13.68 20.94
CA ASN A 453 -7.36 -14.05 21.14
C ASN A 453 -7.77 -15.33 20.37
N SER A 454 -6.83 -15.99 19.68
CA SER A 454 -7.09 -17.20 18.92
C SER A 454 -6.97 -18.44 19.82
N PRO A 455 -7.76 -19.50 19.57
CA PRO A 455 -7.52 -20.80 20.19
C PRO A 455 -6.28 -21.54 19.61
N LEU A 456 -5.63 -20.98 18.59
CA LEU A 456 -4.47 -21.56 17.91
C LEU A 456 -3.16 -20.95 18.42
N SER A 457 -2.08 -21.73 18.42
CA SER A 457 -0.73 -21.14 18.54
C SER A 457 -0.39 -20.26 17.33
N ARG A 458 0.63 -19.41 17.44
CA ARG A 458 1.06 -18.51 16.35
C ARG A 458 1.34 -19.23 15.03
N LEU A 459 2.03 -20.38 15.11
CA LEU A 459 2.36 -21.18 13.93
C LEU A 459 1.13 -21.87 13.35
N GLU A 460 0.26 -22.44 14.18
CA GLU A 460 -0.99 -23.07 13.72
C GLU A 460 -1.93 -22.06 13.08
N PHE A 461 -2.05 -20.85 13.65
CA PHE A 461 -2.79 -19.74 13.05
C PHE A 461 -2.21 -19.37 11.68
N PHE A 462 -0.89 -19.30 11.56
CA PHE A 462 -0.26 -18.99 10.28
C PHE A 462 -0.47 -20.11 9.24
N ILE A 463 -0.42 -21.38 9.64
CA ILE A 463 -0.75 -22.51 8.77
C ILE A 463 -2.19 -22.39 8.26
N ASP A 464 -3.16 -22.18 9.16
CA ASP A 464 -4.58 -21.94 8.80
C ASP A 464 -4.72 -20.76 7.82
N TYR A 465 -3.98 -19.67 8.07
CA TYR A 465 -3.95 -18.50 7.18
C TYR A 465 -3.44 -18.86 5.77
N VAL A 466 -2.28 -19.51 5.66
CA VAL A 466 -1.68 -19.82 4.36
C VAL A 466 -2.50 -20.86 3.60
N GLU A 467 -3.10 -21.83 4.29
CA GLU A 467 -3.97 -22.86 3.70
C GLU A 467 -5.24 -22.27 3.07
N LYS A 468 -5.74 -21.15 3.58
CA LYS A 468 -6.87 -20.43 2.97
C LYS A 468 -6.47 -19.49 1.84
N VAL A 469 -5.31 -18.85 1.97
CA VAL A 469 -4.91 -17.75 1.07
C VAL A 469 -4.15 -18.25 -0.17
N LEU A 470 -3.16 -19.12 0.02
CA LEU A 470 -2.21 -19.47 -1.03
C LEU A 470 -2.80 -20.34 -2.17
N PRO A 471 -3.72 -21.30 -1.93
CA PRO A 471 -4.28 -22.12 -3.00
C PRO A 471 -4.94 -21.31 -4.12
N GLY A 472 -5.70 -20.25 -3.77
CA GLY A 472 -6.34 -19.39 -4.76
C GLY A 472 -5.33 -18.71 -5.68
N TYR A 473 -4.29 -18.10 -5.12
CA TYR A 473 -3.23 -17.46 -5.90
C TYR A 473 -2.48 -18.44 -6.81
N LEU A 474 -2.10 -19.62 -6.30
CA LEU A 474 -1.36 -20.61 -7.08
C LEU A 474 -2.22 -21.25 -8.17
N THR A 475 -3.46 -21.65 -7.87
CA THR A 475 -4.37 -22.23 -8.89
C THR A 475 -4.62 -21.24 -10.02
N LEU A 476 -4.91 -19.97 -9.71
CA LEU A 476 -5.11 -18.93 -10.72
C LEU A 476 -3.87 -18.74 -11.60
N MET A 477 -2.67 -18.67 -11.02
CA MET A 477 -1.44 -18.50 -11.79
C MET A 477 -1.09 -19.75 -12.61
N VAL A 478 -1.01 -20.91 -11.96
CA VAL A 478 -0.51 -22.15 -12.55
C VAL A 478 -1.46 -22.67 -13.63
N LYS A 479 -2.75 -22.83 -13.30
CA LYS A 479 -3.74 -23.40 -14.21
C LYS A 479 -4.22 -22.37 -15.25
N TYR A 480 -4.48 -21.14 -14.81
CA TYR A 480 -5.14 -20.14 -15.66
C TYR A 480 -4.22 -19.03 -16.17
N GLY A 481 -2.98 -18.94 -15.73
CA GLY A 481 -2.07 -17.86 -16.13
C GLY A 481 -2.45 -16.50 -15.55
N VAL A 482 -3.19 -16.48 -14.44
CA VAL A 482 -3.69 -15.27 -13.79
C VAL A 482 -2.89 -15.00 -12.51
N ALA A 483 -1.89 -14.11 -12.60
CA ALA A 483 -1.20 -13.58 -11.42
C ALA A 483 -1.91 -12.33 -10.90
N LEU A 484 -2.67 -12.50 -9.83
CA LEU A 484 -3.28 -11.40 -9.08
C LEU A 484 -2.22 -10.61 -8.29
N GLU A 485 -2.49 -9.33 -8.03
CA GLU A 485 -1.63 -8.48 -7.21
C GLU A 485 -1.98 -8.65 -5.71
N GLY A 486 -1.52 -9.75 -5.11
CA GLY A 486 -1.89 -10.18 -3.75
C GLY A 486 -1.17 -9.48 -2.59
N HIS A 487 -0.80 -8.21 -2.75
CA HIS A 487 -0.16 -7.43 -1.70
C HIS A 487 -1.16 -7.05 -0.61
N LEU A 488 -0.70 -6.68 0.58
CA LEU A 488 -1.57 -6.50 1.76
C LEU A 488 -2.72 -5.49 1.59
N GLN A 489 -2.60 -4.48 0.73
CA GLN A 489 -3.72 -3.55 0.46
C GLN A 489 -4.88 -4.18 -0.34
N ASN A 490 -4.60 -5.21 -1.14
CA ASN A 490 -5.57 -5.90 -1.99
C ASN A 490 -6.08 -7.20 -1.36
N SER A 491 -5.55 -7.54 -0.20
CA SER A 491 -5.87 -8.74 0.59
C SER A 491 -6.80 -8.34 1.74
N ILE A 492 -7.93 -9.02 1.90
CA ILE A 492 -8.93 -8.73 2.94
C ILE A 492 -9.30 -10.05 3.63
N PRO A 493 -8.46 -10.52 4.56
CA PRO A 493 -8.81 -11.63 5.43
C PRO A 493 -10.03 -11.31 6.30
N VAL A 494 -10.90 -12.29 6.47
CA VAL A 494 -12.10 -12.20 7.31
C VAL A 494 -11.92 -13.09 8.53
N PHE A 495 -12.02 -12.50 9.71
CA PHE A 495 -11.80 -13.20 10.97
C PHE A 495 -13.10 -13.38 11.75
N LYS A 496 -13.21 -14.53 12.42
CA LYS A 496 -14.24 -14.83 13.41
C LYS A 496 -13.63 -15.68 14.51
N ASP A 497 -13.83 -15.28 15.76
CA ASP A 497 -13.33 -16.00 16.94
C ASP A 497 -11.82 -16.34 16.85
N GLY A 498 -11.02 -15.39 16.36
CA GLY A 498 -9.56 -15.53 16.21
C GLY A 498 -9.11 -16.48 15.09
N ARG A 499 -10.00 -16.88 14.18
CA ARG A 499 -9.71 -17.75 13.03
C ARG A 499 -10.04 -17.08 11.71
N LEU A 500 -9.32 -17.45 10.65
CA LEU A 500 -9.60 -16.97 9.30
C LEU A 500 -10.75 -17.80 8.69
N THR A 501 -11.90 -17.17 8.43
CA THR A 501 -13.04 -17.87 7.81
C THR A 501 -12.98 -17.82 6.30
N ARG A 502 -12.68 -16.64 5.75
CA ARG A 502 -12.70 -16.33 4.32
C ARG A 502 -11.59 -15.34 3.98
N PHE A 503 -11.22 -15.29 2.72
CA PHE A 503 -10.24 -14.36 2.21
C PHE A 503 -10.78 -13.66 0.96
N PHE A 504 -10.95 -12.35 1.06
CA PHE A 504 -11.34 -11.54 -0.07
C PHE A 504 -10.15 -10.89 -0.75
N PHE A 505 -10.21 -10.71 -2.07
CA PHE A 505 -9.22 -9.97 -2.84
C PHE A 505 -9.87 -8.95 -3.78
N ARG A 506 -9.13 -7.91 -4.14
CA ARG A 506 -9.64 -6.80 -4.97
C ARG A 506 -8.58 -6.17 -5.85
N ASP A 507 -9.01 -5.29 -6.75
CA ASP A 507 -8.20 -4.46 -7.65
C ASP A 507 -7.48 -5.22 -8.77
N TRP A 508 -8.01 -5.10 -9.99
CA TRP A 508 -7.48 -5.79 -11.17
C TRP A 508 -6.31 -5.07 -11.84
N GLY A 509 -6.13 -3.77 -11.55
CA GLY A 509 -5.27 -2.90 -12.34
C GLY A 509 -3.80 -3.29 -12.35
N GLY A 510 -3.34 -4.06 -11.36
CA GLY A 510 -1.97 -4.54 -11.24
C GLY A 510 -1.74 -6.01 -11.60
N ALA A 511 -2.79 -6.76 -11.97
CA ALA A 511 -2.69 -8.17 -12.32
C ALA A 511 -1.84 -8.40 -13.59
N ARG A 512 -1.30 -9.61 -13.75
CA ARG A 512 -0.57 -10.05 -14.95
C ARG A 512 -1.18 -11.35 -15.48
N ILE A 513 -1.58 -11.34 -16.75
CA ILE A 513 -2.35 -12.38 -17.39
C ILE A 513 -1.55 -12.97 -18.56
N TYR A 514 -1.09 -14.20 -18.39
CA TYR A 514 -0.49 -15.00 -19.44
C TYR A 514 -1.58 -15.76 -20.19
N THR A 515 -2.08 -15.13 -21.25
CA THR A 515 -3.34 -15.55 -21.91
C THR A 515 -3.33 -16.92 -22.57
N GLU A 516 -2.16 -17.53 -22.78
CA GLU A 516 -2.06 -18.87 -23.35
C GLU A 516 -2.72 -19.93 -22.45
N ARG A 517 -2.55 -19.81 -21.12
CA ARG A 517 -3.17 -20.73 -20.16
C ARG A 517 -4.69 -20.60 -20.12
N LEU A 518 -5.22 -19.38 -20.18
CA LEU A 518 -6.67 -19.17 -20.36
C LEU A 518 -7.19 -19.82 -21.64
N ARG A 519 -6.48 -19.66 -22.76
CA ARG A 519 -6.86 -20.25 -24.04
C ARG A 519 -6.86 -21.78 -24.01
N PHE A 520 -5.89 -22.39 -23.32
CA PHE A 520 -5.83 -23.83 -23.09
C PHE A 520 -7.11 -24.34 -22.40
N HIS A 521 -7.64 -23.58 -21.45
CA HIS A 521 -8.92 -23.87 -20.78
C HIS A 521 -10.17 -23.31 -21.51
N GLY A 522 -10.05 -22.98 -22.80
CA GLY A 522 -11.17 -22.53 -23.62
C GLY A 522 -11.69 -21.12 -23.29
N MET A 523 -10.96 -20.34 -22.49
CA MET A 523 -11.34 -18.98 -22.09
C MET A 523 -10.66 -17.92 -22.97
N LYS A 524 -11.45 -16.97 -23.46
CA LYS A 524 -10.99 -15.88 -24.33
C LYS A 524 -11.60 -14.54 -23.89
N PRO A 525 -11.28 -14.05 -22.68
CA PRO A 525 -11.78 -12.75 -22.21
C PRO A 525 -11.39 -11.63 -23.18
N ALA A 526 -12.35 -10.76 -23.48
CA ALA A 526 -12.20 -9.66 -24.42
C ALA A 526 -11.60 -8.42 -23.74
N PHE A 527 -10.34 -8.51 -23.33
CA PHE A 527 -9.64 -7.38 -22.72
C PHE A 527 -9.56 -6.17 -23.65
N ALA A 528 -9.59 -4.97 -23.06
CA ALA A 528 -9.39 -3.72 -23.77
C ALA A 528 -8.04 -3.71 -24.52
N PRO A 529 -7.96 -3.02 -25.68
CA PRO A 529 -6.70 -2.83 -26.41
C PRO A 529 -5.59 -2.27 -25.52
N ASP A 530 -4.35 -2.66 -25.80
CA ASP A 530 -3.13 -2.24 -25.10
C ASP A 530 -3.08 -2.53 -23.59
N SER A 531 -3.99 -3.38 -23.09
CA SER A 531 -4.09 -3.75 -21.68
C SER A 531 -2.72 -4.15 -21.10
N VAL A 532 -2.21 -3.30 -20.21
CA VAL A 532 -0.92 -3.52 -19.51
C VAL A 532 -0.96 -4.70 -18.53
N SER A 533 -2.14 -5.28 -18.31
CA SER A 533 -2.31 -6.49 -17.52
C SER A 533 -2.02 -7.74 -18.34
N ILE A 534 -2.08 -7.69 -19.67
CA ILE A 534 -1.74 -8.83 -20.52
C ILE A 534 -0.23 -8.89 -20.71
N THR A 535 0.35 -10.08 -20.61
CA THR A 535 1.76 -10.30 -20.90
C THR A 535 1.95 -11.57 -21.73
N ASN A 536 2.98 -11.55 -22.56
CA ASN A 536 3.49 -12.74 -23.27
C ASN A 536 4.79 -13.25 -22.63
N ASP A 537 5.26 -12.62 -21.55
CA ASP A 537 6.41 -13.07 -20.78
C ASP A 537 5.91 -13.71 -19.48
N ILE A 538 6.14 -15.02 -19.35
CA ILE A 538 5.78 -15.77 -18.15
C ILE A 538 6.46 -15.21 -16.89
N SER A 539 7.65 -14.63 -17.04
CA SER A 539 8.43 -14.04 -15.96
C SER A 539 7.72 -12.83 -15.35
N ASP A 540 6.96 -12.05 -16.12
CA ASP A 540 6.17 -10.94 -15.60
C ASP A 540 5.07 -11.43 -14.65
N MET A 541 4.41 -12.53 -15.01
CA MET A 541 3.37 -13.19 -14.22
C MET A 541 3.97 -13.76 -12.93
N HIS A 542 5.05 -14.53 -13.06
CA HIS A 542 5.77 -15.12 -11.94
C HIS A 542 6.28 -14.07 -10.94
N ASN A 543 7.00 -13.05 -11.42
CA ASN A 543 7.52 -11.99 -10.57
C ASN A 543 6.40 -11.17 -9.91
N LYS A 544 5.28 -10.94 -10.61
CA LYS A 544 4.11 -10.24 -10.05
C LYS A 544 3.55 -10.98 -8.84
N LEU A 545 3.22 -12.26 -9.00
CA LEU A 545 2.68 -13.06 -7.91
C LEU A 545 3.71 -13.21 -6.80
N TYR A 546 4.95 -13.54 -7.14
CA TYR A 546 5.98 -13.84 -6.15
C TYR A 546 6.26 -12.64 -5.23
N TYR A 547 6.50 -11.48 -5.82
CA TYR A 547 6.74 -10.25 -5.05
C TYR A 547 5.53 -9.89 -4.16
N THR A 548 4.31 -9.97 -4.69
CA THR A 548 3.14 -9.50 -3.93
C THR A 548 2.63 -10.47 -2.88
N VAL A 549 2.64 -11.77 -3.16
CA VAL A 549 2.12 -12.80 -2.24
C VAL A 549 3.20 -13.25 -1.25
N PHE A 550 4.41 -13.56 -1.71
CA PHE A 550 5.43 -14.10 -0.81
C PHE A 550 6.24 -13.00 -0.13
N GLN A 551 6.77 -12.02 -0.87
CA GLN A 551 7.65 -11.01 -0.26
C GLN A 551 6.88 -9.94 0.52
N ASN A 552 5.85 -9.35 -0.09
CA ASN A 552 5.09 -8.25 0.50
C ASN A 552 4.04 -8.71 1.52
N HIS A 553 3.35 -9.82 1.23
CA HIS A 553 2.25 -10.30 2.07
C HIS A 553 2.75 -11.29 3.12
N PHE A 554 3.07 -12.54 2.77
CA PHE A 554 3.49 -13.52 3.78
C PHE A 554 4.77 -13.12 4.48
N GLY A 555 5.73 -12.51 3.78
CA GLY A 555 6.94 -12.02 4.41
C GLY A 555 6.67 -11.03 5.53
N GLU A 556 5.67 -10.14 5.39
CA GLU A 556 5.31 -9.21 6.45
C GLU A 556 4.52 -9.91 7.56
N ILE A 557 3.57 -10.78 7.23
CA ILE A 557 2.82 -11.55 8.24
C ILE A 557 3.73 -12.40 9.11
N ILE A 558 4.66 -13.15 8.50
CA ILE A 558 5.64 -13.96 9.24
C ILE A 558 6.47 -13.07 10.17
N LYS A 559 6.95 -11.93 9.68
CA LYS A 559 7.72 -10.96 10.47
C LYS A 559 6.96 -10.49 11.72
N GLN A 560 5.64 -10.33 11.64
CA GLN A 560 4.82 -9.92 12.79
C GLN A 560 4.62 -11.04 13.82
N LEU A 561 4.74 -12.30 13.43
CA LEU A 561 4.44 -13.47 14.25
C LEU A 561 5.67 -14.14 14.88
N VAL A 562 6.83 -14.02 14.25
CA VAL A 562 8.07 -14.64 14.73
C VAL A 562 8.74 -13.81 15.82
N THR A 563 9.44 -14.49 16.72
CA THR A 563 10.21 -13.89 17.80
C THR A 563 11.73 -13.98 17.57
N SER A 564 12.18 -14.84 16.65
CA SER A 564 13.57 -14.93 16.22
C SER A 564 13.70 -15.35 14.74
N SER A 565 14.87 -15.14 14.14
CA SER A 565 15.15 -15.56 12.76
C SER A 565 15.18 -17.09 12.59
N GLU A 566 15.51 -17.86 13.64
CA GLU A 566 15.46 -19.32 13.61
C GLU A 566 14.02 -19.84 13.55
N GLU A 567 13.09 -19.18 14.25
CA GLU A 567 11.66 -19.49 14.20
C GLU A 567 11.10 -19.26 12.78
N GLU A 568 11.58 -18.23 12.08
CA GLU A 568 11.13 -17.86 10.72
C GLU A 568 11.20 -19.01 9.71
N ALA A 569 12.22 -19.87 9.81
CA ALA A 569 12.40 -21.01 8.91
C ALA A 569 11.21 -22.00 8.96
N GLN A 570 10.57 -22.15 10.13
CA GLN A 570 9.42 -23.04 10.29
C GLN A 570 8.18 -22.51 9.55
N TYR A 571 7.99 -21.19 9.53
CA TYR A 571 6.89 -20.54 8.82
C TYR A 571 7.09 -20.66 7.30
N TRP A 572 8.30 -20.43 6.79
CA TRP A 572 8.58 -20.64 5.36
C TRP A 572 8.46 -22.10 4.93
N LYS A 573 8.82 -23.04 5.81
CA LYS A 573 8.56 -24.47 5.58
C LYS A 573 7.06 -24.74 5.43
N ALA A 574 6.22 -24.19 6.29
CA ALA A 574 4.76 -24.32 6.17
C ALA A 574 4.23 -23.75 4.84
N VAL A 575 4.75 -22.59 4.39
CA VAL A 575 4.42 -22.02 3.08
C VAL A 575 4.80 -22.99 1.95
N ARG A 576 6.01 -23.56 1.99
CA ARG A 576 6.46 -24.54 0.99
C ARG A 576 5.60 -25.80 0.97
N GLU A 577 5.22 -26.31 2.14
CA GLU A 577 4.35 -27.48 2.24
C GLU A 577 2.97 -27.24 1.60
N VAL A 578 2.39 -26.03 1.77
CA VAL A 578 1.15 -25.64 1.09
C VAL A 578 1.38 -25.51 -0.43
N CYS A 579 2.48 -24.89 -0.87
CA CYS A 579 2.85 -24.85 -2.30
C CYS A 579 2.91 -26.26 -2.89
N ASP A 580 3.60 -27.19 -2.23
CA ASP A 580 3.77 -28.56 -2.72
C ASP A 580 2.43 -29.30 -2.81
N ARG A 581 1.53 -29.14 -1.82
CA ARG A 581 0.17 -29.70 -1.90
C ARG A 581 -0.62 -29.17 -3.09
N VAL A 582 -0.65 -27.86 -3.29
CA VAL A 582 -1.40 -27.23 -4.39
C VAL A 582 -0.81 -27.61 -5.75
N LEU A 583 0.52 -27.56 -5.91
CA LEU A 583 1.18 -27.95 -7.15
C LEU A 583 0.94 -29.44 -7.46
N THR A 584 0.89 -30.29 -6.45
CA THR A 584 0.57 -31.71 -6.63
C THR A 584 -0.87 -31.90 -7.10
N SER A 585 -1.84 -31.19 -6.51
CA SER A 585 -3.24 -31.28 -6.94
C SER A 585 -3.49 -30.77 -8.37
N LEU A 586 -2.63 -29.88 -8.88
CA LEU A 586 -2.73 -29.32 -10.23
C LEU A 586 -2.01 -30.14 -11.30
N MET A 587 -1.28 -31.20 -10.92
CA MET A 587 -0.46 -31.98 -11.84
C MET A 587 -1.28 -32.72 -12.90
N GLU A 588 -2.51 -33.14 -12.56
CA GLU A 588 -3.41 -33.81 -13.51
C GLU A 588 -3.93 -32.85 -14.59
N ASP A 589 -4.18 -31.59 -14.23
CA ASP A 589 -4.78 -30.59 -15.10
C ASP A 589 -3.76 -29.82 -15.95
N ALA A 590 -2.58 -29.55 -15.39
CA ALA A 590 -1.62 -28.62 -15.98
C ALA A 590 -0.14 -29.03 -15.72
N PRO A 591 0.28 -30.24 -16.10
CA PRO A 591 1.58 -30.80 -15.70
C PRO A 591 2.79 -29.94 -16.12
N GLU A 592 2.82 -29.47 -17.37
CA GLU A 592 3.91 -28.61 -17.88
C GLU A 592 3.98 -27.27 -17.15
N ALA A 593 2.83 -26.68 -16.82
CA ALA A 593 2.74 -25.44 -16.07
C ALA A 593 3.21 -25.65 -14.62
N VAL A 594 2.87 -26.77 -13.99
CA VAL A 594 3.34 -27.11 -12.64
C VAL A 594 4.85 -27.26 -12.62
N GLU A 595 5.46 -27.97 -13.57
CA GLU A 595 6.91 -28.13 -13.63
C GLU A 595 7.61 -26.77 -13.75
N THR A 596 7.15 -25.95 -14.71
CA THR A 596 7.69 -24.61 -14.96
C THR A 596 7.58 -23.69 -13.74
N ASP A 597 6.39 -23.64 -13.13
CA ASP A 597 6.12 -22.72 -12.02
C ASP A 597 6.78 -23.20 -10.72
N ARG A 598 6.88 -24.52 -10.50
CA ARG A 598 7.63 -25.11 -9.38
C ARG A 598 9.11 -24.74 -9.45
N ALA A 599 9.72 -24.84 -10.64
CA ALA A 599 11.11 -24.46 -10.85
C ALA A 599 11.34 -22.97 -10.52
N PHE A 600 10.42 -22.10 -10.94
CA PHE A 600 10.47 -20.68 -10.59
C PHE A 600 10.29 -20.44 -9.09
N LEU A 601 9.32 -21.10 -8.43
CA LEU A 601 9.02 -20.88 -7.02
C LEU A 601 10.18 -21.27 -6.09
N TYR A 602 10.96 -22.29 -6.47
CA TYR A 602 12.02 -22.87 -5.64
C TYR A 602 13.44 -22.55 -6.11
N GLN A 603 13.60 -21.64 -7.08
CA GLN A 603 14.91 -21.16 -7.48
C GLN A 603 15.67 -20.50 -6.30
N PRO A 604 17.01 -20.52 -6.26
CA PRO A 604 17.79 -20.05 -5.11
C PRO A 604 17.62 -18.56 -4.77
N ALA A 605 17.33 -17.73 -5.77
CA ALA A 605 17.19 -16.29 -5.63
C ALA A 605 16.03 -15.76 -6.47
N VAL A 606 15.32 -14.77 -5.95
CA VAL A 606 14.13 -14.18 -6.56
C VAL A 606 14.31 -12.68 -6.70
N MET A 607 13.59 -12.08 -7.65
CA MET A 607 13.66 -10.64 -7.89
C MET A 607 12.77 -9.89 -6.89
N HIS A 608 13.37 -9.03 -6.08
CA HIS A 608 12.67 -8.07 -5.21
C HIS A 608 12.54 -6.74 -5.96
N LYS A 609 11.37 -6.10 -5.88
CA LYS A 609 11.14 -4.80 -6.52
C LYS A 609 11.88 -3.70 -5.79
N SER A 610 12.74 -2.96 -6.49
CA SER A 610 13.62 -1.93 -5.91
C SER A 610 12.96 -0.55 -5.93
N LEU A 611 12.00 -0.35 -5.02
CA LEU A 611 11.13 0.83 -4.96
C LEU A 611 11.90 2.14 -4.73
N ALA A 612 12.89 2.16 -3.82
CA ALA A 612 13.71 3.34 -3.56
C ALA A 612 14.65 3.63 -4.74
N THR A 613 15.28 2.60 -5.29
CA THR A 613 16.16 2.70 -6.47
C THR A 613 15.42 3.25 -7.69
N MET A 614 14.18 2.80 -7.91
CA MET A 614 13.32 3.34 -8.98
C MET A 614 13.00 4.83 -8.79
N ARG A 615 12.96 5.35 -7.56
CA ARG A 615 12.78 6.79 -7.30
C ARG A 615 14.07 7.58 -7.49
N LEU A 616 15.21 7.00 -7.12
CA LEU A 616 16.52 7.64 -7.23
C LEU A 616 17.05 7.70 -8.67
N THR A 617 16.60 6.80 -9.54
CA THR A 617 17.08 6.65 -10.93
C THR A 617 16.04 7.14 -11.96
N ALA A 618 16.48 7.40 -13.18
CA ALA A 618 15.61 7.75 -14.31
C ALA A 618 14.95 6.52 -14.98
N SER A 619 14.86 5.38 -14.28
CA SER A 619 14.34 4.15 -14.88
C SER A 619 12.89 4.31 -15.31
N LYS A 620 12.61 3.97 -16.58
CA LYS A 620 11.25 3.92 -17.14
C LYS A 620 10.53 2.60 -16.82
N GLY A 621 11.25 1.58 -16.32
CA GLY A 621 10.74 0.24 -16.03
C GLY A 621 10.87 -0.13 -14.55
N TYR A 622 10.38 -1.32 -14.19
CA TYR A 622 10.57 -1.86 -12.86
C TYR A 622 12.05 -2.15 -12.60
N GLY A 623 12.59 -1.56 -11.53
CA GLY A 623 13.89 -1.94 -10.99
C GLY A 623 13.73 -3.16 -10.09
N TYR A 624 14.65 -4.11 -10.20
CA TYR A 624 14.68 -5.29 -9.36
C TYR A 624 16.08 -5.59 -8.87
N ASN A 625 16.17 -6.20 -7.69
CA ASN A 625 17.41 -6.74 -7.13
C ASN A 625 17.19 -8.21 -6.72
N ALA A 626 18.17 -9.07 -6.99
CA ALA A 626 18.08 -10.47 -6.60
C ALA A 626 18.29 -10.62 -5.08
N VAL A 627 17.41 -11.39 -4.44
CA VAL A 627 17.50 -11.70 -3.00
C VAL A 627 17.36 -13.22 -2.78
N PRO A 628 17.95 -13.78 -1.70
CA PRO A 628 17.77 -15.19 -1.36
C PRO A 628 16.30 -15.57 -1.20
N ASN A 629 15.93 -16.73 -1.74
CA ASN A 629 14.58 -17.27 -1.67
C ASN A 629 14.46 -18.22 -0.46
N PRO A 630 13.61 -17.92 0.54
CA PRO A 630 13.40 -18.81 1.69
C PRO A 630 12.74 -20.14 1.32
N LEU A 631 12.04 -20.22 0.18
CA LEU A 631 11.46 -21.46 -0.33
C LEU A 631 12.46 -22.37 -1.04
N ALA A 632 13.68 -21.92 -1.34
CA ALA A 632 14.65 -22.72 -2.09
C ALA A 632 15.16 -23.92 -1.29
N LYS A 633 15.40 -23.74 0.01
CA LYS A 633 15.87 -24.79 0.92
C LYS A 633 14.66 -25.44 1.58
N GLY A 634 14.44 -26.72 1.32
CA GLY A 634 13.33 -27.51 1.88
C GLY A 634 13.86 -28.66 2.71
#